data_AF-A0A3C0A3H3-F1
#
_entry.id   AF-A0A3C0A3H3-F1
#
_cell.length_a   1.000
_cell.length_b   1.000
_cell.length_c   1.000
_cell.angle_alpha   90.00
_cell.angle_beta   90.00
_cell.angle_gamma   90.00
#
_symmetry.space_group_name_H-M   'P 1'
#
loop_
_entity.id
_entity.type
_entity.pdbx_description
1 polymer ?
#
loop_
_entity_poly.entity_id
_entity_poly.type
_entity_poly.pdbx_seq_one_letter_code
_entity_poly.pdbx_strand_id
1 'polypeptide(L)'
;MKMRLIRKTNSRAVYKLKDFRKINNKFFREIPWPDNLRGMIFSFEKKIKDEQKVIKAISSKYWVSVGYSVESRKLVNCGNMLPNHIRPSKPTNTELHKLFCKTQSMFYKTWRNNLGPAYLKEVRMVADNMLNSAKVTCLKKNGKAVGLLIVVKWKNHMDIPVNWVVWVWIDRNLPVEERTAVRDYFTGWMKKHIRGCIQCVINSFNIKSHRFFKKMGFFPECVHYIRTK
;
A
#
# COMPACT_ATOMS: atom_id res chain seq x y z
N MET A 1 29.54 -6.87 2.73
CA MET A 1 28.35 -6.22 2.11
C MET A 1 28.14 -4.87 2.79
N LYS A 2 28.12 -3.74 2.07
CA LYS A 2 27.98 -2.42 2.70
C LYS A 2 26.50 -2.06 2.88
N MET A 3 25.98 -2.32 4.08
CA MET A 3 24.74 -1.74 4.58
C MET A 3 25.07 -0.44 5.31
N ARG A 4 24.25 0.59 5.10
CA ARG A 4 24.36 1.83 5.87
C ARG A 4 23.07 2.04 6.65
N LEU A 5 23.14 2.05 7.97
CA LEU A 5 22.04 2.51 8.81
C LEU A 5 21.76 3.97 8.46
N ILE A 6 20.53 4.27 8.07
CA ILE A 6 20.09 5.63 7.76
C ILE A 6 19.34 6.21 8.96
N ARG A 7 18.54 5.37 9.63
CA ARG A 7 17.70 5.78 10.74
C ARG A 7 17.40 4.62 11.66
N LYS A 8 17.32 4.88 12.96
CA LYS A 8 16.85 3.95 13.98
C LYS A 8 15.82 4.65 14.86
N THR A 9 14.72 3.99 15.14
CA THR A 9 13.77 4.36 16.19
C THR A 9 13.71 3.22 17.21
N ASN A 10 12.89 3.39 18.25
CA ASN A 10 12.69 2.35 19.26
C ASN A 10 12.10 1.05 18.70
N SER A 11 11.40 1.10 17.55
CA SER A 11 10.66 -0.04 16.99
C SER A 11 11.09 -0.44 15.57
N ARG A 12 11.88 0.38 14.88
CA ARG A 12 12.30 0.12 13.50
C ARG A 12 13.71 0.63 13.20
N ALA A 13 14.40 -0.05 12.29
CA ALA A 13 15.63 0.45 11.68
C ALA A 13 15.49 0.52 10.16
N VAL A 14 16.00 1.60 9.57
CA VAL A 14 16.03 1.84 8.13
C VAL A 14 17.46 1.74 7.64
N TYR A 15 17.70 0.87 6.67
CA TYR A 15 18.99 0.67 6.03
C TYR A 15 18.93 1.04 4.56
N LYS A 16 20.05 1.57 4.04
CA LYS A 16 20.26 1.70 2.59
C LYS A 16 20.96 0.45 2.08
N LEU A 17 20.43 -0.13 1.00
CA LEU A 17 21.07 -1.24 0.29
C LEU A 17 21.37 -0.87 -1.16
N LYS A 18 22.60 -1.15 -1.58
CA LYS A 18 23.07 -1.03 -2.98
C LYS A 18 22.47 -2.09 -3.89
N ASP A 19 22.40 -3.32 -3.41
CA ASP A 19 21.90 -4.48 -4.16
C ASP A 19 20.94 -5.29 -3.30
N PHE A 20 19.66 -5.23 -3.66
CA PHE A 20 18.56 -5.90 -2.99
C PHE A 20 18.53 -7.41 -3.24
N ARG A 21 19.21 -7.90 -4.28
CA ARG A 21 19.23 -9.33 -4.63
C ARG A 21 19.94 -10.17 -3.58
N LYS A 22 20.68 -9.50 -2.69
CA LYS A 22 21.38 -10.11 -1.55
C LYS A 22 20.47 -10.37 -0.35
N ILE A 23 19.24 -9.84 -0.34
CA ILE A 23 18.29 -10.10 0.75
C ILE A 23 17.70 -11.51 0.58
N ASN A 24 18.05 -12.40 1.49
CA ASN A 24 17.58 -13.79 1.57
C ASN A 24 17.65 -14.29 3.03
N ASN A 25 17.33 -15.55 3.29
CA ASN A 25 17.41 -16.10 4.65
C ASN A 25 18.83 -16.09 5.24
N LYS A 26 19.88 -16.27 4.43
CA LYS A 26 21.27 -16.20 4.91
C LYS A 26 21.60 -14.79 5.38
N PHE A 27 21.19 -13.77 4.61
CA PHE A 27 21.30 -12.37 5.00
C PHE A 27 20.70 -12.14 6.40
N PHE A 28 19.46 -12.56 6.66
CA PHE A 28 18.81 -12.34 7.95
C PHE A 28 19.44 -13.07 9.14
N ARG A 29 20.23 -14.13 8.90
CA ARG A 29 21.01 -14.80 9.96
C ARG A 29 22.29 -14.04 10.32
N GLU A 30 22.84 -13.27 9.38
CA GLU A 30 24.12 -12.58 9.52
C GLU A 30 23.98 -11.12 9.98
N ILE A 31 22.83 -10.50 9.72
CA ILE A 31 22.53 -9.14 10.18
C ILE A 31 22.15 -9.12 11.67
N PRO A 32 22.77 -8.24 12.48
CA PRO A 32 22.29 -7.99 13.83
C PRO A 32 20.90 -7.35 13.75
N TRP A 33 19.88 -8.13 14.10
CA TRP A 33 18.51 -7.65 14.29
C TRP A 33 18.19 -7.71 15.79
N PRO A 34 18.35 -6.60 16.52
CA PRO A 34 18.00 -6.51 17.93
C PRO A 34 16.53 -6.89 18.21
N ASP A 35 16.27 -7.57 19.33
CA ASP A 35 14.93 -8.06 19.66
C ASP A 35 13.92 -6.95 19.96
N ASN A 36 14.40 -5.79 20.40
CA ASN A 36 13.56 -4.60 20.59
C ASN A 36 13.10 -3.97 19.26
N LEU A 37 13.74 -4.29 18.12
CA LEU A 37 13.31 -3.79 16.83
C LEU A 37 12.27 -4.73 16.22
N ARG A 38 11.02 -4.28 16.19
CA ARG A 38 9.93 -5.03 15.55
C ARG A 38 10.10 -5.14 14.03
N GLY A 39 10.70 -4.12 13.40
CA GLY A 39 10.81 -4.06 11.94
C GLY A 39 12.15 -3.56 11.40
N MET A 40 12.52 -4.07 10.23
CA MET A 40 13.60 -3.58 9.40
C MET A 40 13.07 -3.10 8.06
N ILE A 41 13.55 -1.96 7.61
CA ILE A 41 13.16 -1.36 6.34
C ILE A 41 14.41 -1.17 5.50
N PHE A 42 14.41 -1.72 4.30
CA PHE A 42 15.50 -1.61 3.36
C PHE A 42 15.10 -0.70 2.21
N SER A 43 15.67 0.50 2.15
CA SER A 43 15.45 1.45 1.07
C SER A 43 16.36 1.15 -0.11
N PHE A 44 15.82 1.25 -1.32
CA PHE A 44 16.55 0.97 -2.54
C PHE A 44 17.33 2.21 -3.01
N GLU A 45 18.63 2.04 -3.23
CA GLU A 45 19.45 3.11 -3.80
C GLU A 45 19.17 3.32 -5.30
N LYS A 46 18.82 2.25 -6.01
CA LYS A 46 18.41 2.27 -7.42
C LYS A 46 17.00 1.75 -7.56
N LYS A 47 16.24 2.30 -8.50
CA LYS A 47 14.90 1.79 -8.85
C LYS A 47 14.97 0.30 -9.21
N ILE A 48 14.16 -0.49 -8.54
CA ILE A 48 14.05 -1.93 -8.80
C ILE A 48 12.93 -2.15 -9.82
N LYS A 49 13.23 -2.91 -10.89
CA LYS A 49 12.22 -3.30 -11.88
C LYS A 49 11.42 -4.53 -11.47
N ASP A 50 12.05 -5.44 -10.71
CA ASP A 50 11.49 -6.73 -10.30
C ASP A 50 11.64 -6.95 -8.78
N GLU A 51 10.75 -6.33 -8.01
CA GLU A 51 10.68 -6.50 -6.55
C GLU A 51 10.26 -7.92 -6.13
N GLN A 52 9.70 -8.71 -7.04
CA GLN A 52 9.21 -10.06 -6.73
C GLN A 52 10.33 -11.02 -6.37
N LYS A 53 11.53 -10.82 -6.92
CA LYS A 53 12.73 -11.58 -6.54
C LYS A 53 13.14 -11.34 -5.08
N VAL A 54 12.92 -10.14 -4.56
CA VAL A 54 13.20 -9.79 -3.15
C VAL A 54 12.16 -10.39 -2.22
N ILE A 55 10.91 -10.34 -2.65
CA ILE A 55 9.76 -10.77 -1.86
C ILE A 55 9.77 -12.30 -1.64
N LYS A 56 10.13 -13.10 -2.64
CA LYS A 56 10.02 -14.56 -2.61
C LYS A 56 11.10 -15.28 -1.78
N ALA A 57 12.18 -14.61 -1.41
CA ALA A 57 13.40 -15.28 -0.92
C ALA A 57 13.43 -15.55 0.59
N ILE A 58 12.34 -15.29 1.33
CA ILE A 58 12.42 -15.04 2.78
C ILE A 58 11.41 -15.87 3.57
N SER A 59 11.89 -16.37 4.71
CA SER A 59 11.21 -17.24 5.68
C SER A 59 9.83 -16.70 6.10
N SER A 60 8.89 -17.61 6.35
CA SER A 60 7.56 -17.33 6.92
C SER A 60 7.58 -16.66 8.30
N LYS A 61 8.77 -16.50 8.91
CA LYS A 61 9.00 -15.78 10.17
C LYS A 61 8.77 -14.26 10.07
N TYR A 62 8.70 -13.72 8.86
CA TYR A 62 8.57 -12.28 8.64
C TYR A 62 7.34 -11.95 7.82
N TRP A 63 6.66 -10.89 8.24
CA TRP A 63 5.68 -10.24 7.40
C TRP A 63 6.41 -9.27 6.47
N VAL A 64 6.36 -9.56 5.18
CA VAL A 64 7.06 -8.81 4.14
C VAL A 64 6.07 -7.93 3.38
N SER A 65 6.39 -6.65 3.24
CA SER A 65 5.64 -5.70 2.42
C SER A 65 6.57 -4.76 1.68
N VAL A 66 6.12 -4.24 0.53
CA VAL A 66 6.90 -3.32 -0.29
C VAL A 66 6.25 -1.95 -0.25
N GLY A 67 7.04 -0.95 0.09
CA GLY A 67 6.66 0.46 0.00
C GLY A 67 6.84 0.95 -1.43
N TYR A 68 5.81 1.60 -1.96
CA TYR A 68 5.77 2.21 -3.27
C TYR A 68 5.58 3.70 -3.15
N SER A 69 6.12 4.45 -4.10
CA SER A 69 5.85 5.88 -4.22
C SER A 69 5.62 6.32 -5.66
N VAL A 70 5.01 7.49 -5.79
CA VAL A 70 4.94 8.26 -7.02
C VAL A 70 4.74 9.74 -6.67
N GLU A 71 5.35 10.62 -7.46
CA GLU A 71 4.95 12.03 -7.44
C GLU A 71 3.61 12.19 -8.13
N SER A 72 2.66 12.94 -7.59
CA SER A 72 1.30 13.00 -8.15
C SER A 72 1.27 13.39 -9.64
N ARG A 73 2.17 14.29 -10.07
CA ARG A 73 2.35 14.67 -11.50
C ARG A 73 2.83 13.53 -12.40
N LYS A 74 3.47 12.50 -11.85
CA LYS A 74 4.03 11.34 -12.56
C LYS A 74 3.08 10.13 -12.57
N LEU A 75 1.90 10.23 -11.98
CA LEU A 75 0.87 9.19 -12.10
C LEU A 75 0.57 8.91 -13.58
N VAL A 76 0.36 7.64 -13.93
CA VAL A 76 0.05 7.21 -15.30
C VAL A 76 -1.44 6.95 -15.40
N ASN A 77 -2.15 7.78 -16.19
CA ASN A 77 -3.57 7.64 -16.47
C ASN A 77 -3.74 7.36 -17.97
N CYS A 78 -4.42 6.26 -18.33
CA CYS A 78 -4.64 5.88 -19.72
C CYS A 78 -5.89 6.54 -20.32
N GLY A 79 -6.63 7.34 -19.55
CA GLY A 79 -7.74 8.16 -20.05
C GLY A 79 -9.04 7.39 -20.27
N ASN A 80 -9.18 6.17 -19.75
CA ASN A 80 -10.45 5.45 -19.86
C ASN A 80 -11.54 6.19 -19.09
N MET A 81 -12.64 6.52 -19.79
CA MET A 81 -13.77 7.21 -19.19
C MET A 81 -14.62 6.25 -18.35
N LEU A 82 -15.15 6.75 -17.24
CA LEU A 82 -16.15 6.00 -16.48
C LEU A 82 -17.41 5.81 -17.33
N PRO A 83 -17.98 4.59 -17.39
CA PRO A 83 -19.29 4.37 -17.98
C PRO A 83 -20.38 5.21 -17.30
N ASN A 84 -21.42 5.55 -18.04
CA ASN A 84 -22.50 6.41 -17.55
C ASN A 84 -23.26 5.85 -16.32
N HIS A 85 -23.28 4.54 -16.13
CA HIS A 85 -23.89 3.91 -14.96
C HIS A 85 -22.97 3.82 -13.73
N ILE A 86 -21.70 4.23 -13.84
CA ILE A 86 -20.77 4.33 -12.71
C ILE A 86 -20.52 5.80 -12.42
N ARG A 87 -20.96 6.26 -11.25
CA ARG A 87 -20.87 7.68 -10.88
C ARG A 87 -20.06 7.88 -9.60
N PRO A 88 -19.25 8.95 -9.54
CA PRO A 88 -18.68 9.42 -8.27
C PRO A 88 -19.75 9.70 -7.25
N SER A 89 -19.46 9.37 -5.99
CA SER A 89 -20.28 9.69 -4.85
C SER A 89 -19.39 10.14 -3.69
N LYS A 90 -19.91 11.06 -2.88
CA LYS A 90 -19.28 11.50 -1.63
C LYS A 90 -19.97 10.77 -0.48
N PRO A 91 -19.36 9.73 0.11
CA PRO A 91 -19.98 9.04 1.24
C PRO A 91 -20.00 9.94 2.47
N THR A 92 -21.03 9.82 3.29
CA THR A 92 -21.02 10.31 4.67
C THR A 92 -19.95 9.57 5.49
N ASN A 93 -19.53 10.13 6.64
CA ASN A 93 -18.55 9.45 7.51
C ASN A 93 -19.03 8.06 7.95
N THR A 94 -20.32 7.92 8.26
CA THR A 94 -20.93 6.64 8.62
C THR A 94 -20.91 5.64 7.46
N GLU A 95 -21.25 6.06 6.24
CA GLU A 95 -21.17 5.21 5.05
C GLU A 95 -19.72 4.81 4.74
N LEU A 96 -18.78 5.76 4.85
CA LEU A 96 -17.36 5.52 4.64
C LEU A 96 -16.82 4.48 5.61
N HIS A 97 -17.12 4.65 6.91
CA HIS A 97 -16.69 3.73 7.95
C HIS A 97 -17.25 2.31 7.70
N LYS A 98 -18.56 2.20 7.42
CA LYS A 98 -19.20 0.92 7.08
C LYS A 98 -18.57 0.27 5.84
N LEU A 99 -18.33 1.05 4.77
CA LEU A 99 -17.75 0.54 3.53
C LEU A 99 -16.28 0.13 3.70
N PHE A 100 -15.50 0.93 4.42
CA PHE A 100 -14.11 0.61 4.75
C PHE A 100 -14.04 -0.71 5.52
N CYS A 101 -14.75 -0.83 6.64
CA CYS A 101 -14.77 -2.05 7.44
C CYS A 101 -15.25 -3.28 6.65
N LYS A 102 -16.30 -3.12 5.82
CA LYS A 102 -16.80 -4.20 4.95
C LYS A 102 -15.72 -4.68 3.97
N THR A 103 -15.09 -3.76 3.25
CA THR A 103 -14.11 -4.10 2.21
C THR A 103 -12.81 -4.63 2.81
N GLN A 104 -12.40 -4.12 3.97
CA GLN A 104 -11.30 -4.65 4.79
C GLN A 104 -11.58 -6.08 5.27
N SER A 105 -12.81 -6.35 5.74
CA SER A 105 -13.22 -7.70 6.14
C SER A 105 -13.16 -8.68 4.97
N MET A 106 -13.60 -8.28 3.77
CA MET A 106 -13.49 -9.11 2.56
C MET A 106 -12.03 -9.45 2.21
N PHE A 107 -11.15 -8.46 2.31
CA PHE A 107 -9.72 -8.66 2.08
C PHE A 107 -9.11 -9.58 3.15
N TYR A 108 -9.41 -9.35 4.42
CA TYR A 108 -8.97 -10.20 5.52
C TYR A 108 -9.41 -11.65 5.31
N LYS A 109 -10.68 -11.89 4.98
CA LYS A 109 -11.20 -13.25 4.68
C LYS A 109 -10.43 -13.94 3.56
N THR A 110 -10.05 -13.18 2.52
CA THR A 110 -9.29 -13.70 1.38
C THR A 110 -7.86 -14.11 1.78
N TRP A 111 -7.26 -13.40 2.74
CA TRP A 111 -5.84 -13.53 3.10
C TRP A 111 -5.62 -13.91 4.57
N ARG A 112 -6.60 -14.51 5.23
CA ARG A 112 -6.58 -14.78 6.68
C ARG A 112 -5.39 -15.63 7.12
N ASN A 113 -4.90 -16.51 6.24
CA ASN A 113 -3.73 -17.36 6.51
C ASN A 113 -2.41 -16.59 6.46
N ASN A 114 -2.40 -15.39 5.88
CA ASN A 114 -1.24 -14.51 5.74
C ASN A 114 -1.33 -13.26 6.62
N LEU A 115 -2.51 -12.95 7.16
CA LEU A 115 -2.77 -11.77 7.97
C LEU A 115 -3.00 -12.15 9.42
N GLY A 116 -2.17 -11.61 10.32
CA GLY A 116 -2.31 -11.85 11.76
C GLY A 116 -3.14 -10.78 12.49
N PRO A 117 -3.29 -10.90 13.82
CA PRO A 117 -4.02 -9.94 14.65
C PRO A 117 -3.51 -8.49 14.55
N ALA A 118 -2.22 -8.30 14.23
CA ALA A 118 -1.64 -6.98 14.01
C ALA A 118 -2.33 -6.22 12.85
N TYR A 119 -2.74 -6.93 11.80
CA TYR A 119 -3.49 -6.33 10.69
C TYR A 119 -4.84 -5.76 11.16
N LEU A 120 -5.58 -6.53 11.97
CA LEU A 120 -6.88 -6.11 12.48
C LEU A 120 -6.75 -4.88 13.40
N LYS A 121 -5.67 -4.79 14.19
CA LYS A 121 -5.35 -3.60 14.98
C LYS A 121 -5.10 -2.37 14.10
N GLU A 122 -4.35 -2.53 13.02
CA GLU A 122 -4.10 -1.46 12.05
C GLU A 122 -5.39 -1.00 11.37
N VAL A 123 -6.26 -1.92 10.94
CA VAL A 123 -7.56 -1.60 10.35
C VAL A 123 -8.43 -0.78 11.31
N ARG A 124 -8.52 -1.18 12.59
CA ARG A 124 -9.26 -0.42 13.60
C ARG A 124 -8.67 0.97 13.81
N MET A 125 -7.35 1.06 13.98
CA MET A 125 -6.66 2.35 14.13
C MET A 125 -6.98 3.32 12.98
N VAL A 126 -6.98 2.84 11.73
CA VAL A 126 -7.34 3.66 10.56
C VAL A 126 -8.81 4.07 10.62
N ALA A 127 -9.71 3.11 10.91
CA ALA A 127 -11.14 3.35 10.98
C ALA A 127 -11.49 4.45 12.00
N ASP A 128 -10.92 4.35 13.20
CA ASP A 128 -11.28 5.17 14.34
C ASP A 128 -10.60 6.56 14.30
N ASN A 129 -9.36 6.63 13.82
CA ASN A 129 -8.54 7.85 13.98
C ASN A 129 -8.28 8.61 12.68
N MET A 130 -8.46 7.99 11.52
CA MET A 130 -7.93 8.54 10.26
C MET A 130 -8.99 8.81 9.20
N LEU A 131 -10.13 8.12 9.21
CA LEU A 131 -11.14 8.27 8.16
C LEU A 131 -11.75 9.68 8.11
N ASN A 132 -11.92 10.33 9.27
CA ASN A 132 -12.56 11.65 9.34
C ASN A 132 -11.75 12.76 8.65
N SER A 133 -10.43 12.63 8.58
CA SER A 133 -9.54 13.59 7.92
C SER A 133 -9.04 13.12 6.54
N ALA A 134 -9.53 11.97 6.08
CA ALA A 134 -9.10 11.38 4.82
C ALA A 134 -9.65 12.12 3.60
N LYS A 135 -8.84 12.20 2.54
CA LYS A 135 -9.32 12.52 1.21
C LYS A 135 -9.85 11.23 0.57
N VAL A 136 -11.12 11.24 0.17
CA VAL A 136 -11.83 10.03 -0.26
C VAL A 136 -12.56 10.25 -1.58
N THR A 137 -12.60 9.22 -2.40
CA THR A 137 -13.59 9.11 -3.49
C THR A 137 -14.21 7.71 -3.50
N CYS A 138 -15.52 7.67 -3.68
CA CYS A 138 -16.30 6.44 -3.81
C CYS A 138 -17.01 6.44 -5.17
N LEU A 139 -17.15 5.28 -5.79
CA LEU A 139 -17.90 5.08 -7.02
C LEU A 139 -19.08 4.16 -6.76
N LYS A 140 -20.27 4.51 -7.29
CA LYS A 140 -21.48 3.70 -7.20
C LYS A 140 -21.95 3.27 -8.60
N LYS A 141 -22.45 2.02 -8.70
CA LYS A 141 -23.19 1.47 -9.84
C LYS A 141 -24.56 1.03 -9.34
N ASN A 142 -25.63 1.59 -9.90
CA ASN A 142 -27.02 1.30 -9.47
C ASN A 142 -27.21 1.43 -7.94
N GLY A 143 -26.71 2.53 -7.36
CA GLY A 143 -26.77 2.81 -5.92
C GLY A 143 -25.79 2.02 -5.05
N LYS A 144 -25.16 0.95 -5.55
CA LYS A 144 -24.21 0.11 -4.81
C LYS A 144 -22.78 0.59 -5.00
N ALA A 145 -22.00 0.66 -3.92
CA ALA A 145 -20.58 1.01 -4.00
C ALA A 145 -19.82 -0.08 -4.77
N VAL A 146 -19.00 0.34 -5.74
CA VAL A 146 -18.16 -0.54 -6.58
C VAL A 146 -16.70 -0.10 -6.63
N GLY A 147 -16.37 1.04 -6.04
CA GLY A 147 -15.00 1.51 -5.88
C GLY A 147 -14.85 2.40 -4.67
N LEU A 148 -13.71 2.31 -3.99
CA LEU A 148 -13.33 3.16 -2.88
C LEU A 148 -11.83 3.44 -2.92
N LEU A 149 -11.44 4.70 -2.80
CA LEU A 149 -10.06 5.14 -2.61
C LEU A 149 -9.99 6.06 -1.39
N ILE A 150 -9.06 5.78 -0.47
CA ILE A 150 -8.83 6.55 0.74
C ILE A 150 -7.36 6.95 0.81
N VAL A 151 -7.12 8.25 0.95
CA VAL A 151 -5.79 8.83 1.09
C VAL A 151 -5.73 9.70 2.34
N VAL A 152 -4.71 9.49 3.17
CA VAL A 152 -4.52 10.25 4.41
C VAL A 152 -3.17 10.98 4.39
N LYS A 153 -3.00 11.96 5.26
CA LYS A 153 -1.66 12.52 5.53
C LYS A 153 -0.92 11.59 6.49
N TRP A 154 0.35 11.31 6.20
CA TRP A 154 1.18 10.45 7.02
C TRP A 154 2.65 10.86 6.96
N LYS A 155 3.49 10.14 7.71
CA LYS A 155 4.95 10.25 7.66
C LYS A 155 5.54 8.92 7.21
N ASN A 156 6.38 8.94 6.18
CA ASN A 156 6.98 7.71 5.65
C ASN A 156 8.00 7.09 6.63
N HIS A 157 8.70 6.04 6.23
CA HIS A 157 9.71 5.39 7.06
C HIS A 157 10.91 6.28 7.41
N MET A 158 11.09 7.40 6.71
CA MET A 158 12.07 8.44 6.96
C MET A 158 11.49 9.64 7.73
N ASP A 159 10.26 9.53 8.23
CA ASP A 159 9.45 10.58 8.86
C ASP A 159 9.18 11.82 7.99
N ILE A 160 9.29 11.66 6.66
CA ILE A 160 8.97 12.70 5.68
C ILE A 160 7.45 12.70 5.46
N PRO A 161 6.78 13.87 5.49
CA PRO A 161 5.36 13.98 5.19
C PRO A 161 5.02 13.46 3.78
N VAL A 162 4.01 12.60 3.69
CA VAL A 162 3.53 12.00 2.44
C VAL A 162 2.01 11.90 2.43
N ASN A 163 1.43 11.69 1.24
CA ASN A 163 0.03 11.26 1.11
C ASN A 163 0.01 9.74 1.04
N TRP A 164 -0.58 9.07 2.02
CA TRP A 164 -0.59 7.61 2.10
C TRP A 164 -1.92 7.05 1.62
N VAL A 165 -1.89 6.22 0.58
CA VAL A 165 -3.05 5.43 0.14
C VAL A 165 -3.23 4.29 1.14
N VAL A 166 -4.14 4.49 2.09
CA VAL A 166 -4.42 3.49 3.14
C VAL A 166 -5.31 2.37 2.62
N TRP A 167 -6.14 2.68 1.62
CA TRP A 167 -7.06 1.70 1.07
C TRP A 167 -7.46 2.02 -0.36
N VAL A 168 -7.47 0.96 -1.18
CA VAL A 168 -8.09 0.96 -2.49
C VAL A 168 -8.87 -0.33 -2.64
N TRP A 169 -10.14 -0.20 -3.05
CA TRP A 169 -11.01 -1.33 -3.33
C TRP A 169 -11.75 -1.06 -4.63
N ILE A 170 -11.82 -2.08 -5.47
CA ILE A 170 -12.62 -2.11 -6.70
C ILE A 170 -13.38 -3.43 -6.67
N ASP A 171 -14.68 -3.39 -6.89
CA ASP A 171 -15.49 -4.60 -6.92
C ASP A 171 -14.99 -5.55 -8.01
N ARG A 172 -14.66 -6.78 -7.60
CA ARG A 172 -14.10 -7.80 -8.49
C ARG A 172 -15.11 -8.32 -9.51
N ASN A 173 -16.41 -8.10 -9.26
CA ASN A 173 -17.51 -8.55 -10.11
C ASN A 173 -17.78 -7.58 -11.28
N LEU A 174 -17.11 -6.41 -11.32
CA LEU A 174 -17.17 -5.54 -12.48
C LEU A 174 -16.43 -6.18 -13.68
N PRO A 175 -16.92 -5.99 -14.92
CA PRO A 175 -16.18 -6.27 -16.15
C PRO A 175 -14.78 -5.65 -16.16
N VAL A 176 -13.86 -6.23 -16.93
CA VAL A 176 -12.44 -5.81 -16.97
C VAL A 176 -12.30 -4.35 -17.40
N GLU A 177 -13.12 -3.93 -18.36
CA GLU A 177 -13.19 -2.59 -18.92
C GLU A 177 -13.63 -1.59 -17.84
N GLU A 178 -14.69 -1.93 -17.09
CA GLU A 178 -15.18 -1.11 -15.98
C GLU A 178 -14.13 -0.98 -14.87
N ARG A 179 -13.46 -2.07 -14.48
CA ARG A 179 -12.38 -2.01 -13.47
C ARG A 179 -11.20 -1.15 -13.94
N THR A 180 -10.91 -1.18 -15.24
CA THR A 180 -9.86 -0.36 -15.85
C THR A 180 -10.25 1.12 -15.82
N ALA A 181 -11.50 1.45 -16.18
CA ALA A 181 -12.03 2.81 -16.05
C ALA A 181 -12.05 3.31 -14.60
N VAL A 182 -12.42 2.46 -13.63
CA VAL A 182 -12.37 2.81 -12.19
C VAL A 182 -10.94 3.13 -11.75
N ARG A 183 -9.94 2.33 -12.15
CA ARG A 183 -8.52 2.63 -11.87
C ARG A 183 -8.09 3.97 -12.45
N ASP A 184 -8.45 4.23 -13.71
CA ASP A 184 -8.06 5.45 -14.41
C ASP A 184 -8.73 6.68 -13.79
N TYR A 185 -9.99 6.54 -13.37
CA TYR A 185 -10.67 7.55 -12.57
C TYR A 185 -9.95 7.81 -11.24
N PHE A 186 -9.61 6.78 -10.46
CA PHE A 186 -8.85 6.96 -9.21
C PHE A 186 -7.50 7.65 -9.44
N THR A 187 -6.83 7.30 -10.54
CA THR A 187 -5.57 7.95 -10.92
C THR A 187 -5.78 9.43 -11.23
N GLY A 188 -6.75 9.76 -12.07
CA GLY A 188 -7.10 11.15 -12.39
C GLY A 188 -7.54 11.95 -11.17
N TRP A 189 -8.34 11.33 -10.29
CA TRP A 189 -8.77 11.92 -9.04
C TRP A 189 -7.57 12.24 -8.14
N MET A 190 -6.60 11.31 -7.99
CA MET A 190 -5.39 11.58 -7.22
C MET A 190 -4.54 12.69 -7.84
N LYS A 191 -4.36 12.71 -9.17
CA LYS A 191 -3.66 13.80 -9.87
C LYS A 191 -4.27 15.17 -9.54
N LYS A 192 -5.60 15.25 -9.53
CA LYS A 192 -6.34 16.51 -9.30
C LYS A 192 -6.32 16.95 -7.84
N HIS A 193 -6.49 16.03 -6.89
CA HIS A 193 -6.75 16.38 -5.48
C HIS A 193 -5.56 16.19 -4.55
N ILE A 194 -4.50 15.50 -5.00
CA ILE A 194 -3.33 15.18 -4.20
C ILE A 194 -2.09 15.86 -4.79
N ARG A 195 -1.37 16.61 -3.94
CA ARG A 195 -0.12 17.29 -4.31
C ARG A 195 1.06 16.62 -3.63
N GLY A 196 2.19 16.55 -4.33
CA GLY A 196 3.44 15.96 -3.86
C GLY A 196 3.49 14.44 -3.95
N CYS A 197 4.32 13.84 -3.10
CA CYS A 197 4.55 12.40 -3.05
C CYS A 197 3.33 11.65 -2.49
N ILE A 198 2.97 10.58 -3.19
CA ILE A 198 1.95 9.61 -2.80
C ILE A 198 2.65 8.28 -2.56
N GLN A 199 2.35 7.64 -1.44
CA GLN A 199 2.91 6.34 -1.08
C GLN A 199 1.82 5.32 -0.77
N CYS A 200 2.17 4.04 -0.90
CA CYS A 200 1.40 2.92 -0.38
C CYS A 200 2.33 1.80 0.07
N VAL A 201 1.84 0.91 0.92
CA VAL A 201 2.57 -0.29 1.35
C VAL A 201 1.72 -1.50 0.98
N ILE A 202 2.32 -2.44 0.26
CA ILE A 202 1.61 -3.60 -0.27
C ILE A 202 2.26 -4.86 0.27
N ASN A 203 1.46 -5.71 0.90
CA ASN A 203 1.91 -7.01 1.35
C ASN A 203 2.40 -7.86 0.19
N SER A 204 3.55 -8.51 0.41
CA SER A 204 4.23 -9.41 -0.52
C SER A 204 3.34 -10.39 -1.28
N PHE A 205 2.38 -11.00 -0.59
CA PHE A 205 1.47 -12.00 -1.17
C PHE A 205 0.43 -11.37 -2.13
N ASN A 206 0.20 -10.05 -2.06
CA ASN A 206 -0.82 -9.37 -2.86
C ASN A 206 -0.26 -8.88 -4.21
N ILE A 207 0.10 -9.85 -5.05
CA ILE A 207 0.67 -9.64 -6.39
C ILE A 207 -0.23 -8.76 -7.28
N LYS A 208 -1.55 -8.88 -7.13
CA LYS A 208 -2.53 -8.08 -7.89
C LYS A 208 -2.39 -6.59 -7.56
N SER A 209 -2.27 -6.22 -6.28
CA SER A 209 -2.06 -4.83 -5.89
C SER A 209 -0.69 -4.31 -6.32
N HIS A 210 0.38 -5.11 -6.26
CA HIS A 210 1.69 -4.70 -6.80
C HIS A 210 1.59 -4.28 -8.28
N ARG A 211 0.94 -5.12 -9.11
CA ARG A 211 0.70 -4.80 -10.53
C ARG A 211 -0.20 -3.58 -10.71
N PHE A 212 -1.25 -3.46 -9.89
CA PHE A 212 -2.18 -2.33 -9.94
C PHE A 212 -1.47 -0.99 -9.75
N PHE A 213 -0.67 -0.83 -8.69
CA PHE A 213 0.03 0.42 -8.41
C PHE A 213 1.14 0.70 -9.43
N LYS A 214 1.87 -0.34 -9.91
CA LYS A 214 2.86 -0.16 -10.99
C LYS A 214 2.23 0.37 -12.27
N LYS A 215 1.03 -0.10 -12.64
CA LYS A 215 0.29 0.44 -13.80
C LYS A 215 -0.09 1.92 -13.64
N MET A 216 -0.22 2.40 -12.41
CA MET A 216 -0.50 3.80 -12.10
C MET A 216 0.78 4.65 -12.03
N GLY A 217 1.96 4.08 -12.32
CA GLY A 217 3.24 4.79 -12.30
C GLY A 217 3.98 4.74 -10.96
N PHE A 218 3.47 4.00 -9.98
CA PHE A 218 4.20 3.81 -8.73
C PHE A 218 5.43 2.92 -8.94
N PHE A 219 6.50 3.23 -8.22
CA PHE A 219 7.72 2.43 -8.23
C PHE A 219 8.06 1.98 -6.81
N PRO A 220 8.66 0.78 -6.65
CA PRO A 220 9.06 0.27 -5.35
C PRO A 220 10.25 1.09 -4.81
N GLU A 221 10.17 1.53 -3.55
CA GLU A 221 11.18 2.34 -2.86
C GLU A 221 11.85 1.62 -1.70
N CYS A 222 11.13 0.72 -1.04
CA CYS A 222 11.66 -0.03 0.08
C CYS A 222 10.95 -1.38 0.27
N VAL A 223 11.59 -2.30 0.99
CA VAL A 223 10.94 -3.47 1.57
C VAL A 223 10.94 -3.35 3.08
N HIS A 224 9.79 -3.66 3.68
CA HIS A 224 9.57 -3.76 5.10
C HIS A 224 9.56 -5.24 5.49
N TYR A 225 10.31 -5.58 6.52
CA TYR A 225 10.29 -6.87 7.19
C TYR A 225 9.87 -6.64 8.63
N ILE A 226 8.76 -7.24 9.03
CA ILE A 226 8.21 -7.11 10.37
C ILE A 226 8.20 -8.50 11.00
N ARG A 227 8.73 -8.64 12.21
CA ARG A 227 8.64 -9.91 12.94
C ARG A 227 7.18 -10.22 13.26
N THR A 228 6.76 -11.46 12.99
CA THR A 228 5.40 -11.93 13.29
C THR A 228 5.27 -12.53 14.70
N LYS A 229 6.39 -12.76 15.37
CA LYS A 229 6.52 -13.25 16.73
C LYS A 229 7.49 -12.34 17.49
#